data_AF-A0A2K3CVY8-F1
#
_entry.id   AF-A0A2K3CVY8-F1
#
_cell.length_a   1.000
_cell.length_b   1.000
_cell.length_c   1.000
_cell.angle_alpha   90.00
_cell.angle_beta   90.00
_cell.angle_gamma   90.00
#
_symmetry.space_group_name_H-M   'P 1'
#
loop_
_entity.id
_entity.type
_entity.pdbx_description
1 polymer ?
#
loop_
_entity_poly.entity_id
_entity_poly.type
_entity_poly.pdbx_seq_one_letter_code
_entity_poly.pdbx_strand_id
1 'polypeptide(L)'
;MYKLVALDTDGVPTSIYDGVTKYHAGVTVYNDALPDHCGGLYVYPSYEECLRAGARGFPRASRLAHAPRAIAVVLAWNHDKSRLPVSYGAKKAYSYLHLVDLLPLPPTWFVTSGVAAADTEAGSWSAHGTAAAAGASPRPRRPITLRPQSGTPESLAKAQANTIRLELEVAEMEQQLNMARSVLS
;
A
#
# COMPACT_ATOMS: atom_id res chain seq x y z
N MET A 1 8.47 3.74 6.30
CA MET A 1 8.75 4.07 4.88
C MET A 1 7.56 3.66 4.04
N TYR A 2 7.50 4.09 2.78
CA TYR A 2 6.30 3.89 1.94
C TYR A 2 6.66 3.22 0.62
N LYS A 3 5.80 2.32 0.14
CA LYS A 3 5.96 1.67 -1.17
C LYS A 3 4.64 1.73 -1.93
N LEU A 4 4.74 2.14 -3.19
CA LEU A 4 3.60 2.08 -4.10
C LEU A 4 3.46 0.65 -4.62
N VAL A 5 2.28 0.07 -4.44
CA VAL A 5 1.93 -1.30 -4.83
C VAL A 5 0.69 -1.30 -5.70
N ALA A 6 0.57 -2.30 -6.57
CA ALA A 6 -0.69 -2.62 -7.22
C ALA A 6 -1.49 -3.55 -6.31
N LEU A 7 -2.80 -3.54 -6.44
CA LEU A 7 -3.67 -4.58 -5.91
C LEU A 7 -3.94 -5.55 -7.06
N ASP A 8 -3.62 -6.84 -6.87
CA ASP A 8 -3.99 -7.87 -7.85
C ASP A 8 -5.50 -8.12 -7.84
N THR A 9 -5.95 -9.11 -8.64
CA THR A 9 -7.38 -9.45 -8.74
C THR A 9 -8.01 -9.88 -7.41
N ASP A 10 -7.19 -10.35 -6.46
CA ASP A 10 -7.61 -10.81 -5.15
C ASP A 10 -7.45 -9.71 -4.09
N GLY A 11 -7.08 -8.49 -4.50
CA GLY A 11 -6.80 -7.37 -3.60
C GLY A 11 -5.45 -7.47 -2.90
N VAL A 12 -4.57 -8.40 -3.28
CA VAL A 12 -3.27 -8.60 -2.62
C VAL A 12 -2.26 -7.58 -3.12
N PRO A 13 -1.56 -6.87 -2.20
CA PRO A 13 -0.49 -5.95 -2.55
C PRO A 13 0.61 -6.65 -3.34
N THR A 14 0.85 -6.20 -4.57
CA THR A 14 1.75 -6.83 -5.53
C THR A 14 2.65 -5.79 -6.19
N SER A 15 3.85 -6.20 -6.57
CA SER A 15 4.81 -5.36 -7.27
C SER A 15 4.25 -4.92 -8.62
N ILE A 16 4.22 -3.61 -8.83
CA ILE A 16 3.68 -2.99 -10.06
C ILE A 16 4.51 -3.41 -11.29
N TYR A 17 5.81 -3.64 -11.09
CA TYR A 17 6.77 -3.92 -12.16
C TYR A 17 6.69 -5.36 -12.64
N ASP A 18 6.90 -6.33 -11.74
CA ASP A 18 6.98 -7.74 -12.10
C ASP A 18 5.61 -8.46 -12.10
N GLY A 19 4.61 -7.92 -11.38
CA GLY A 19 3.27 -8.52 -11.25
C GLY A 19 3.24 -9.87 -10.53
N VAL A 20 4.32 -10.28 -9.87
CA VAL A 20 4.52 -11.61 -9.24
C VAL A 20 4.87 -11.48 -7.76
N THR A 21 5.70 -10.50 -7.40
CA THR A 21 6.15 -10.31 -6.01
C THR A 21 4.99 -9.79 -5.15
N LYS A 22 4.46 -10.65 -4.29
CA LYS A 22 3.36 -10.33 -3.36
C LYS A 22 3.89 -9.86 -2.00
N TYR A 23 3.21 -8.91 -1.39
CA TYR A 23 3.51 -8.36 -0.07
C TYR A 23 2.34 -8.66 0.86
N HIS A 24 2.50 -9.65 1.71
CA HIS A 24 1.51 -9.99 2.73
C HIS A 24 1.82 -9.27 4.04
N ALA A 25 0.78 -8.86 4.77
CA ALA A 25 0.96 -8.21 6.07
C ALA A 25 1.72 -9.16 7.02
N GLY A 26 2.70 -8.63 7.74
CA GLY A 26 3.54 -9.43 8.64
C GLY A 26 4.58 -10.31 7.94
N VAL A 27 4.70 -10.25 6.61
CA VAL A 27 5.70 -11.03 5.86
C VAL A 27 6.85 -10.13 5.41
N THR A 28 8.07 -10.65 5.59
CA THR A 28 9.29 -10.03 5.08
C THR A 28 9.65 -10.61 3.72
N VAL A 29 9.77 -9.74 2.72
CA VAL A 29 10.27 -10.06 1.38
C VAL A 29 11.74 -9.69 1.30
N TYR A 30 12.52 -10.51 0.61
CA TYR A 30 13.96 -10.29 0.38
C TYR A 30 14.27 -10.20 -1.11
N ASN A 31 15.10 -9.22 -1.48
CA ASN A 31 15.76 -9.10 -2.77
C ASN A 31 16.99 -8.20 -2.62
N ASP A 32 18.19 -8.70 -2.96
CA ASP A 32 19.44 -8.00 -2.68
C ASP A 32 19.51 -6.62 -3.38
N ALA A 33 19.85 -5.59 -2.61
CA ALA A 33 19.92 -4.23 -3.10
C ALA A 33 21.34 -3.90 -3.60
N LEU A 34 21.61 -4.18 -4.87
CA LEU A 34 22.89 -3.88 -5.53
C LEU A 34 22.86 -2.56 -6.33
N PRO A 35 24.00 -1.89 -6.57
CA PRO A 35 24.07 -0.90 -7.65
C PRO A 35 23.62 -1.52 -8.98
N ASP A 36 22.96 -0.74 -9.82
CA ASP A 36 22.57 -1.13 -11.19
C ASP A 36 21.63 -2.35 -11.31
N HIS A 37 20.95 -2.76 -10.24
CA HIS A 37 19.96 -3.85 -10.34
C HIS A 37 18.71 -3.42 -11.13
N CYS A 38 18.26 -4.28 -12.03
CA CYS A 38 17.00 -4.13 -12.78
C CYS A 38 15.82 -4.74 -12.01
N GLY A 39 15.63 -4.34 -10.76
CA GLY A 39 14.55 -4.82 -9.89
C GLY A 39 14.93 -4.79 -8.43
N GLY A 40 14.10 -4.17 -7.59
CA GLY A 40 14.40 -4.00 -6.17
C GLY A 40 13.20 -3.58 -5.35
N LEU A 41 13.31 -3.74 -4.03
CA LEU A 41 12.31 -3.31 -3.07
C LEU A 41 12.39 -1.80 -2.86
N TYR A 42 11.99 -1.05 -3.89
CA TYR A 42 12.00 0.41 -3.82
C TYR A 42 10.97 0.92 -2.83
N VAL A 43 11.42 1.85 -1.99
CA VAL A 43 10.61 2.57 -1.00
C VAL A 43 10.92 4.07 -1.07
N TYR A 44 10.00 4.85 -0.54
CA TYR A 44 10.07 6.30 -0.42
C TYR A 44 10.12 6.67 1.07
N PRO A 45 10.88 7.74 1.42
CA PRO A 45 10.98 8.20 2.79
C PRO A 45 9.67 8.81 3.30
N SER A 46 8.85 9.41 2.42
CA SER A 46 7.57 10.02 2.79
C SER A 46 6.40 9.54 1.93
N TYR A 47 5.20 9.71 2.46
CA TYR A 47 3.94 9.40 1.78
C TYR A 47 3.75 10.26 0.53
N GLU A 48 4.06 11.56 0.61
CA GLU A 48 3.94 12.52 -0.49
C GLU A 48 4.90 12.19 -1.63
N GLU A 49 6.12 11.75 -1.33
CA GLU A 49 7.06 11.30 -2.37
C GLU A 49 6.57 10.05 -3.09
N CYS A 50 5.98 9.10 -2.34
CA CYS A 50 5.35 7.92 -2.90
C CYS A 50 4.19 8.30 -3.85
N LEU A 51 3.35 9.25 -3.44
CA LEU A 51 2.26 9.78 -4.27
C LEU A 51 2.78 10.49 -5.54
N ARG A 52 3.78 11.36 -5.40
CA ARG A 52 4.40 12.05 -6.55
C ARG A 52 5.00 11.06 -7.54
N ALA A 53 5.61 9.98 -7.06
CA ALA A 53 6.13 8.93 -7.93
C ALA A 53 5.01 8.24 -8.70
N GLY A 54 3.89 7.90 -8.06
CA GLY A 54 2.73 7.31 -8.72
C GLY A 54 2.08 8.20 -9.79
N ALA A 55 2.12 9.52 -9.58
CA ALA A 55 1.57 10.51 -10.51
C ALA A 55 2.39 10.67 -11.80
N ARG A 56 3.70 10.38 -11.78
CA ARG A 56 4.56 10.45 -12.97
C ARG A 56 4.32 9.31 -13.97
N GLY A 57 3.48 8.35 -13.62
CA GLY A 57 3.26 7.14 -14.40
C GLY A 57 4.39 6.13 -14.24
N PHE A 58 4.12 4.91 -14.71
CA PHE A 58 5.07 3.81 -14.69
C PHE A 58 5.59 3.52 -16.10
N PRO A 59 6.79 2.91 -16.24
CA PRO A 59 7.24 2.40 -17.53
C PRO A 59 6.18 1.51 -18.15
N ARG A 60 6.02 1.57 -19.48
CA ARG A 60 5.06 0.71 -20.21
C ARG A 60 5.30 -0.79 -20.00
N ALA A 61 6.53 -1.17 -19.63
CA ALA A 61 6.90 -2.55 -19.33
C ALA A 61 6.37 -3.07 -17.97
N SER A 62 5.78 -2.20 -17.13
CA SER A 62 5.22 -2.61 -15.85
C SER A 62 3.99 -3.52 -16.04
N ARG A 63 4.05 -4.74 -15.49
CA ARG A 63 2.99 -5.74 -15.68
C ARG A 63 1.62 -5.32 -15.12
N LEU A 64 1.60 -4.55 -14.04
CA LEU A 64 0.37 -4.09 -13.38
C LEU A 64 0.22 -2.56 -13.46
N ALA A 65 0.65 -1.93 -14.55
CA ALA A 65 0.60 -0.47 -14.71
C ALA A 65 -0.80 0.14 -14.51
N HIS A 66 -1.85 -0.61 -14.88
CA HIS A 66 -3.26 -0.20 -14.86
C HIS A 66 -4.07 -0.75 -13.68
N ALA A 67 -3.46 -1.61 -12.85
CA ALA A 67 -4.16 -2.17 -11.70
C ALA A 67 -4.50 -1.07 -10.67
N PRO A 68 -5.55 -1.26 -9.85
CA PRO A 68 -5.77 -0.43 -8.67
C PRO A 68 -4.51 -0.37 -7.81
N ARG A 69 -4.30 0.75 -7.12
CA ARG A 69 -3.06 1.01 -6.41
C ARG A 69 -3.33 1.31 -4.94
N ALA A 70 -2.35 0.98 -4.10
CA ALA A 70 -2.34 1.29 -2.68
C ALA A 70 -0.93 1.70 -2.23
N ILE A 71 -0.83 2.24 -1.02
CA ILE A 71 0.45 2.62 -0.43
C ILE A 71 0.71 1.69 0.75
N ALA A 72 1.71 0.83 0.59
CA ALA A 72 2.23 0.00 1.66
C ALA A 72 3.07 0.83 2.62
N VAL A 73 2.76 0.77 3.91
CA VAL A 73 3.61 1.22 5.01
C VAL A 73 4.54 0.08 5.37
N VAL A 74 5.84 0.34 5.31
CA VAL A 74 6.85 -0.72 5.39
C VAL A 74 8.00 -0.37 6.32
N LEU A 75 8.56 -1.40 6.92
CA LEU A 75 9.92 -1.41 7.43
C LEU A 75 10.84 -1.93 6.32
N ALA A 76 12.02 -1.34 6.17
CA ALA A 76 12.99 -1.80 5.18
C ALA A 76 14.43 -1.64 5.72
N TRP A 77 15.29 -2.60 5.43
CA TRP A 77 16.67 -2.65 5.93
C TRP A 77 17.57 -3.49 5.02
N ASN A 78 18.88 -3.36 5.19
CA ASN A 78 19.87 -4.23 4.57
C ASN A 78 20.33 -5.31 5.56
N HIS A 79 20.79 -6.45 5.05
CA HIS A 79 21.25 -7.59 5.88
C HIS A 79 22.26 -7.14 6.93
N ASP A 80 23.31 -6.49 6.43
CA ASP A 80 24.23 -5.74 7.24
C ASP A 80 23.65 -4.33 7.45
N LYS A 81 23.19 -4.05 8.67
CA LYS A 81 22.58 -2.76 9.05
C LYS A 81 23.54 -1.58 8.84
N SER A 82 24.84 -1.83 8.61
CA SER A 82 25.83 -0.81 8.25
C SER A 82 25.75 -0.37 6.78
N ARG A 83 25.19 -1.21 5.90
CA ARG A 83 25.10 -0.91 4.47
C ARG A 83 23.98 0.09 4.22
N LEU A 84 24.35 1.25 3.66
CA LEU A 84 23.40 2.27 3.24
C LEU A 84 22.48 1.75 2.11
N PRO A 85 21.23 2.26 2.01
CA PRO A 85 20.36 1.93 0.88
C PRO A 85 20.92 2.45 -0.44
N VAL A 86 20.64 1.72 -1.52
CA VAL A 86 20.96 2.20 -2.88
C VAL A 86 19.93 3.26 -3.27
N SER A 87 20.40 4.45 -3.60
CA SER A 87 19.54 5.60 -3.90
C SER A 87 19.41 5.82 -5.40
N TYR A 88 18.18 6.04 -5.86
CA TYR A 88 17.86 6.32 -7.26
C TYR A 88 16.98 7.58 -7.33
N GLY A 89 17.60 8.75 -7.16
CA GLY A 89 16.85 9.98 -6.92
C GLY A 89 16.08 9.89 -5.59
N ALA A 90 14.76 10.06 -5.61
CA ALA A 90 13.92 10.01 -4.41
C ALA A 90 13.63 8.58 -3.89
N LYS A 91 13.74 7.55 -4.74
CA LYS A 91 13.49 6.17 -4.32
C LYS A 91 14.76 5.54 -3.74
N LYS A 92 14.60 4.74 -2.69
CA LYS A 92 15.66 3.99 -2.03
C LYS A 92 15.39 2.50 -2.15
N ALA A 93 16.41 1.69 -2.41
CA ALA A 93 16.31 0.24 -2.42
C ALA A 93 16.99 -0.34 -1.18
N TYR A 94 16.29 -1.28 -0.54
CA TYR A 94 16.78 -2.07 0.58
C TYR A 94 16.66 -3.55 0.24
N SER A 95 17.44 -4.37 0.95
CA SER A 95 17.46 -5.81 0.70
C SER A 95 16.24 -6.53 1.28
N TYR A 96 15.69 -6.02 2.38
CA TYR A 96 14.52 -6.56 3.06
C TYR A 96 13.42 -5.52 3.13
N LEU A 97 12.17 -5.98 2.99
CA LEU A 97 10.98 -5.17 3.16
C LEU A 97 9.92 -5.97 3.90
N HIS A 98 9.37 -5.39 4.96
CA HIS A 98 8.30 -5.97 5.75
C HIS A 98 7.07 -5.08 5.68
N LEU A 99 5.94 -5.66 5.28
CA LEU A 99 4.68 -4.94 5.20
C LEU A 99 4.06 -4.82 6.59
N VAL A 100 3.86 -3.58 7.04
CA VAL A 100 3.23 -3.26 8.33
C VAL A 100 1.75 -2.96 8.13
N ASP A 101 1.43 -2.08 7.19
CA ASP A 101 0.06 -1.61 6.96
C ASP A 101 -0.14 -1.24 5.49
N LEU A 102 -1.40 -1.13 5.06
CA LEU A 102 -1.79 -0.79 3.71
C LEU A 102 -2.79 0.36 3.70
N LEU A 103 -2.35 1.50 3.18
CA LEU A 103 -3.17 2.70 3.06
C LEU A 103 -3.84 2.75 1.68
N PRO A 104 -5.12 3.12 1.60
CA PRO A 104 -5.76 3.40 0.32
C PRO A 104 -5.10 4.62 -0.33
N LEU A 105 -5.11 4.65 -1.67
CA LEU A 105 -4.77 5.88 -2.37
C LEU A 105 -5.88 6.92 -2.18
N PRO A 106 -5.53 8.21 -2.07
CA PRO A 106 -6.54 9.25 -1.98
C PRO A 106 -7.35 9.30 -3.29
N PRO A 107 -8.69 9.45 -3.23
CA PRO A 107 -9.57 9.48 -4.40
C PRO A 107 -9.18 10.52 -5.46
N THR A 108 -8.58 11.63 -5.06
CA THR A 108 -8.16 12.72 -5.94
C THR A 108 -6.90 12.40 -6.76
N TRP A 109 -6.18 11.32 -6.45
CA TRP A 109 -5.01 10.87 -7.19
C TRP A 109 -5.33 9.88 -8.32
N PHE A 110 -6.60 9.53 -8.53
CA PHE A 110 -7.07 8.65 -9.62
C PHE A 110 -7.21 9.34 -10.99
N VAL A 111 -6.58 10.49 -11.21
CA VAL A 111 -6.58 11.14 -12.53
C VAL A 111 -5.40 10.63 -13.33
N THR A 112 -5.50 9.41 -13.85
CA THR A 112 -4.89 8.86 -15.09
C THR A 112 -4.64 7.36 -14.98
N SER A 113 -5.70 6.56 -15.17
CA SER A 113 -5.65 5.25 -15.83
C SER A 113 -7.10 4.79 -15.96
N GLY A 114 -7.67 4.94 -17.15
CA GLY A 114 -9.04 4.52 -17.42
C GLY A 114 -9.15 3.01 -17.37
N VAL A 115 -9.55 2.45 -16.23
CA VAL A 115 -10.37 1.24 -16.12
C VAL A 115 -11.17 1.39 -14.82
N ALA A 116 -12.48 1.15 -14.91
CA ALA A 116 -13.42 1.24 -13.81
C ALA A 116 -12.99 0.39 -12.61
N ALA A 117 -13.06 0.96 -11.40
CA ALA A 117 -13.08 0.19 -10.18
C ALA A 117 -14.36 -0.64 -10.18
N ALA A 118 -14.21 -1.96 -10.31
CA ALA A 118 -15.30 -2.91 -10.15
C ALA A 118 -15.56 -3.07 -8.65
N ASP A 119 -16.76 -2.66 -8.22
CA ASP A 119 -17.35 -3.09 -6.96
C ASP A 119 -17.36 -4.62 -6.94
N THR A 120 -16.57 -5.22 -6.05
CA THR A 120 -16.60 -6.67 -5.83
C THR A 120 -17.51 -6.95 -4.64
N GLU A 121 -18.82 -6.90 -4.87
CA GLU A 121 -19.78 -7.68 -4.08
C GLU A 121 -19.83 -9.10 -4.66
N ALA A 122 -19.72 -10.08 -3.79
CA ALA A 122 -19.87 -11.49 -4.11
C ALA A 122 -21.31 -11.78 -4.58
N GLY A 123 -21.49 -12.25 -5.82
CA GLY A 123 -22.80 -12.73 -6.26
C GLY A 123 -22.92 -13.06 -7.74
N SER A 124 -23.00 -14.37 -8.03
CA SER A 124 -23.67 -15.00 -9.18
C SER A 124 -23.15 -14.74 -10.60
N TRP A 125 -22.68 -15.82 -11.24
CA TRP A 125 -22.19 -15.86 -12.61
C TRP A 125 -23.35 -16.06 -13.58
N SER A 126 -23.42 -15.25 -14.64
CA SER A 126 -24.00 -15.65 -15.92
C SER A 126 -23.35 -14.87 -17.06
N ALA A 127 -22.87 -15.62 -18.05
CA ALA A 127 -22.19 -15.14 -19.24
C ALA A 127 -23.17 -14.59 -20.29
N HIS A 128 -22.72 -13.66 -21.14
CA HIS A 128 -22.86 -13.69 -22.61
C HIS A 128 -22.29 -12.42 -23.29
N GLY A 129 -21.50 -12.62 -24.35
CA GLY A 129 -21.70 -11.90 -25.62
C GLY A 129 -20.99 -10.56 -25.89
N THR A 130 -19.84 -10.63 -26.57
CA THR A 130 -19.47 -9.94 -27.84
C THR A 130 -19.49 -8.40 -28.03
N ALA A 131 -18.34 -7.93 -28.55
CA ALA A 131 -18.11 -7.02 -29.69
C ALA A 131 -18.01 -5.47 -29.51
N ALA A 132 -16.78 -4.99 -29.76
CA ALA A 132 -16.37 -3.97 -30.75
C ALA A 132 -16.85 -2.49 -30.70
N ALA A 133 -15.84 -1.62 -30.84
CA ALA A 133 -15.74 -0.39 -31.65
C ALA A 133 -16.01 1.01 -31.03
N ALA A 134 -14.98 1.85 -31.24
CA ALA A 134 -14.99 3.25 -31.68
C ALA A 134 -15.54 4.39 -30.78
N GLY A 135 -14.59 5.21 -30.30
CA GLY A 135 -14.52 6.68 -30.44
C GLY A 135 -15.72 7.58 -30.13
N ALA A 136 -15.59 8.44 -29.10
CA ALA A 136 -16.01 9.86 -29.15
C ALA A 136 -15.54 10.64 -27.89
N SER A 137 -15.20 11.92 -28.12
CA SER A 137 -14.76 12.95 -27.17
C SER A 137 -15.91 13.55 -26.32
N PRO A 138 -15.64 14.41 -25.30
CA PRO A 138 -16.40 14.50 -24.05
C PRO A 138 -17.48 15.60 -24.00
N ARG A 139 -18.47 15.44 -23.10
CA ARG A 139 -19.45 16.47 -22.70
C ARG A 139 -19.78 16.40 -21.19
N PRO A 140 -20.39 17.46 -20.60
CA PRO A 140 -19.93 18.08 -19.36
C PRO A 140 -20.60 17.57 -18.07
N ARG A 141 -19.93 17.91 -16.95
CA ARG A 141 -20.22 17.59 -15.54
C ARG A 141 -21.65 17.97 -15.11
N ARG A 142 -22.34 17.04 -14.45
CA ARG A 142 -23.47 17.35 -13.55
C ARG A 142 -22.96 17.62 -12.13
N PRO A 143 -23.64 18.43 -11.31
CA PRO A 143 -23.23 18.74 -9.95
C PRO A 143 -23.46 17.52 -9.05
N ILE A 144 -22.43 17.07 -8.34
CA ILE A 144 -22.56 16.05 -7.31
C ILE A 144 -23.12 16.74 -6.07
N THR A 145 -24.33 16.35 -5.67
CA THR A 145 -24.86 16.61 -4.34
C THR A 145 -23.98 15.89 -3.32
N LEU A 146 -23.33 16.66 -2.45
CA LEU A 146 -22.56 16.15 -1.31
C LEU A 146 -23.49 15.34 -0.41
N ARG A 147 -23.28 14.02 -0.35
CA ARG A 147 -23.86 13.18 0.68
C ARG A 147 -22.78 12.90 1.73
N PRO A 148 -22.97 13.28 3.00
CA PRO A 148 -22.01 13.00 4.05
C PRO A 148 -22.02 11.49 4.32
N GLN A 149 -20.91 10.80 4.07
CA GLN A 149 -20.75 9.44 4.57
C GLN A 149 -20.44 9.52 6.06
N SER A 150 -21.49 9.37 6.86
CA SER A 150 -21.40 9.00 8.26
C SER A 150 -20.61 7.70 8.37
N GLY A 151 -19.42 7.75 8.98
CA GLY A 151 -18.71 6.55 9.42
C GLY A 151 -19.64 5.73 10.30
N THR A 152 -19.80 4.45 9.99
CA THR A 152 -20.69 3.59 10.78
C THR A 152 -20.13 3.49 12.21
N PRO A 153 -20.99 3.55 13.25
CA PRO A 153 -20.57 3.55 14.66
C PRO A 153 -19.76 2.28 15.02
N GLU A 154 -19.97 1.19 14.27
CA GLU A 154 -19.26 -0.06 14.45
C GLU A 154 -17.76 0.02 14.12
N SER A 155 -17.37 0.87 13.14
CA SER A 155 -15.95 1.06 12.80
C SER A 155 -15.20 1.86 13.88
N LEU A 156 -15.88 2.85 14.47
CA LEU A 156 -15.33 3.65 15.57
C LEU A 156 -15.19 2.82 16.84
N ALA A 157 -16.19 2.00 17.16
CA ALA A 157 -16.16 1.11 18.33
C ALA A 157 -15.01 0.09 18.24
N LYS A 158 -14.75 -0.49 17.05
CA LYS A 158 -13.61 -1.40 16.83
C LYS A 158 -12.27 -0.69 16.99
N ALA A 159 -12.14 0.54 16.47
CA ALA A 159 -10.92 1.33 16.66
C ALA A 159 -10.69 1.66 18.13
N GLN A 160 -11.72 2.07 18.87
CA GLN A 160 -11.62 2.36 20.32
C GLN A 160 -11.27 1.13 21.14
N ALA A 161 -11.85 -0.03 20.84
CA ALA A 161 -11.53 -1.29 21.52
C ALA A 161 -10.07 -1.70 21.32
N ASN A 162 -9.53 -1.51 20.10
CA ASN A 162 -8.13 -1.78 19.81
C ASN A 162 -7.19 -0.83 20.57
N THR A 163 -7.55 0.46 20.69
CA THR A 163 -6.76 1.43 21.47
C THR A 163 -6.69 1.03 22.94
N ILE A 164 -7.83 0.73 23.57
CA ILE A 164 -7.88 0.37 25.00
C ILE A 164 -7.06 -0.89 25.27
N ARG A 165 -7.13 -1.89 24.38
CA ARG A 165 -6.35 -3.12 24.51
C ARG A 165 -4.84 -2.85 24.51
N LEU A 166 -4.37 -2.00 23.59
CA LEU A 166 -2.95 -1.65 23.50
C LEU A 166 -2.48 -0.85 24.73
N GLU A 167 -3.30 0.06 25.25
CA GLU A 167 -2.99 0.81 26.47
C GLU A 167 -2.81 -0.11 27.69
N LEU A 168 -3.65 -1.14 27.82
CA LEU A 168 -3.53 -2.13 28.90
C LEU A 168 -2.25 -2.97 28.77
N GLU A 169 -1.90 -3.38 27.57
CA GLU A 169 -0.68 -4.17 27.31
C GLU A 169 0.58 -3.36 27.62
N VAL A 170 0.60 -2.08 27.26
CA VAL A 170 1.70 -1.16 27.62
C VAL A 170 1.81 -0.99 29.13
N ALA A 171 0.69 -0.79 29.84
CA ALA A 171 0.71 -0.65 31.30
C ALA A 171 1.23 -1.91 32.01
N GLU A 172 0.88 -3.10 31.53
CA GLU A 172 1.38 -4.36 32.07
C GLU A 172 2.90 -4.49 31.86
N MET A 173 3.39 -4.17 30.66
CA MET A 173 4.82 -4.18 30.35
C MET A 173 5.60 -3.20 31.22
N GLU A 174 5.08 -2.00 31.45
CA GLU A 174 5.71 -1.00 32.33
C GLU A 174 5.75 -1.48 33.78
N GLN A 175 4.69 -2.13 34.27
CA GLN A 175 4.67 -2.72 35.61
C GLN A 175 5.71 -3.83 35.75
N GLN A 176 5.81 -4.73 34.77
CA GLN A 176 6.83 -5.79 34.76
C GLN A 176 8.25 -5.21 34.77
N LEU A 177 8.50 -4.16 33.97
CA LEU A 177 9.78 -3.47 33.94
C LEU A 177 10.13 -2.84 35.29
N ASN A 178 9.15 -2.22 35.95
CA ASN A 178 9.35 -1.59 37.27
C ASN A 178 9.62 -2.64 38.36
N MET A 179 8.93 -3.78 38.34
CA MET A 179 9.21 -4.88 39.26
C MET A 179 10.63 -5.42 39.06
N ALA A 180 11.03 -5.66 37.80
CA ALA A 180 12.38 -6.11 37.48
C ALA A 180 13.46 -5.11 37.96
N ARG A 181 13.20 -3.80 37.81
CA ARG A 181 14.08 -2.75 38.34
C ARG A 181 14.19 -2.77 39.86
N SER A 182 13.09 -3.00 40.58
CA SER A 182 13.10 -3.05 42.05
C SER A 182 13.83 -4.26 42.64
N VAL A 183 13.95 -5.37 41.89
CA VAL A 183 14.71 -6.55 42.32
C VAL A 183 16.22 -6.35 42.13
N LEU A 184 16.61 -5.45 41.21
CA LEU A 184 18.01 -5.19 40.88
C LEU A 184 18.63 -4.02 41.67
N SER A 185 17.84 -3.31 42.49
CA SER A 185 18.26 -2.22 43.38
C SER A 185 18.41 -2.70 44.82
#